data_AF-A0A840V9U1-F1
#
_entry.id   AF-A0A840V9U1-F1
#
_cell.length_a   1.000
_cell.length_b   1.000
_cell.length_c   1.000
_cell.angle_alpha   90.00
_cell.angle_beta   90.00
_cell.angle_gamma   90.00
#
_symmetry.space_group_name_H-M   'P 1'
#
loop_
_entity.id
_entity.type
_entity.pdbx_description
1 polymer ?
#
loop_
_entity_poly.entity_id
_entity_poly.type
_entity_poly.pdbx_seq_one_letter_code
_entity_poly.pdbx_strand_id
1 'polypeptide(L)'
;MRAKVKGAIEEARAASTISHPGVKGTVLEILISRLFRPLLPSDIGIGTGQLIEQTHGTLSGQIDIILYDKRILPPALYDERTGIFPIESALYAIEVKTCLDVKGIQQAHENALQISKFNLLPGLHNNDGTPQHHRVERTRYAIFALSSNLNGKRQNEADRYKRIYQGLGEFPHIRAICVAGKEYWYDNSRQWISIQSENDFDDILSFIGGVINTYQSIAESRHFPRLGYYIIPPTQALRGPLSGGSSSISAICEGCGGELLVTPNLPAKDITINGRISVDTPCPKCGGHVTSKYQHFEFKNGLLQNEN
;
A
#
# COMPACT_ATOMS: atom_id res chain seq x y z
N MET A 1 -23.64 -20.01 -2.16
CA MET A 1 -22.98 -18.83 -1.54
C MET A 1 -23.95 -18.03 -0.68
N ARG A 2 -25.09 -17.58 -1.21
CA ARG A 2 -26.12 -16.81 -0.48
C ARG A 2 -26.54 -17.39 0.87
N ALA A 3 -26.80 -18.70 0.96
CA ALA A 3 -27.14 -19.34 2.23
C ALA A 3 -26.05 -19.19 3.32
N LYS A 4 -24.76 -19.22 2.93
CA LYS A 4 -23.64 -18.98 3.86
C LYS A 4 -23.60 -17.53 4.32
N VAL A 5 -23.80 -16.59 3.40
CA VAL A 5 -23.90 -15.15 3.71
C VAL A 5 -25.04 -14.90 4.70
N LYS A 6 -26.25 -15.39 4.39
CA LYS A 6 -27.41 -15.28 5.28
C LYS A 6 -27.11 -15.83 6.67
N GLY A 7 -26.56 -17.04 6.77
CA GLY A 7 -26.21 -17.64 8.05
C GLY A 7 -25.20 -16.80 8.85
N ALA A 8 -24.14 -16.30 8.20
CA ALA A 8 -23.14 -15.45 8.85
C ALA A 8 -23.73 -14.10 9.32
N ILE A 9 -24.63 -13.50 8.55
CA ILE A 9 -25.24 -12.22 8.92
C ILE A 9 -26.26 -12.36 10.03
N GLU A 10 -27.08 -13.41 10.02
CA GLU A 10 -28.02 -13.64 11.11
C GLU A 10 -27.29 -13.97 12.43
N GLU A 11 -26.19 -14.72 12.37
CA GLU A 11 -25.32 -14.96 13.53
C GLU A 11 -24.69 -13.64 14.03
N ALA A 12 -24.18 -12.79 13.12
CA ALA A 12 -23.62 -11.49 13.47
C ALA A 12 -24.68 -10.54 14.06
N ARG A 13 -25.92 -10.55 13.55
CA ARG A 13 -27.05 -9.78 14.09
C ARG A 13 -27.45 -10.27 15.48
N ALA A 14 -27.53 -11.59 15.67
CA ALA A 14 -27.81 -12.18 16.98
C ALA A 14 -26.73 -11.78 18.00
N ALA A 15 -25.45 -11.88 17.63
CA ALA A 15 -24.34 -11.41 18.46
C ALA A 15 -24.46 -9.90 18.77
N SER A 16 -24.86 -9.08 17.79
CA SER A 16 -24.98 -7.62 17.95
C SER A 16 -26.04 -7.17 18.98
N THR A 17 -27.01 -8.03 19.28
CA THR A 17 -28.13 -7.71 20.18
C THR A 17 -27.77 -7.96 21.65
N ILE A 18 -26.72 -8.73 21.92
CA ILE A 18 -26.24 -9.04 23.27
C ILE A 18 -25.33 -7.88 23.70
N SER A 19 -25.75 -7.02 24.63
CA SER A 19 -24.99 -5.81 25.00
C SER A 19 -23.75 -6.12 25.85
N HIS A 20 -22.66 -6.58 25.22
CA HIS A 20 -21.36 -6.79 25.86
C HIS A 20 -20.19 -6.21 25.04
N PRO A 21 -19.08 -5.78 25.66
CA PRO A 21 -17.95 -5.16 24.97
C PRO A 21 -17.29 -6.03 23.87
N GLY A 22 -17.44 -7.36 23.92
CA GLY A 22 -16.83 -8.30 22.97
C GLY A 22 -17.58 -8.48 21.63
N VAL A 23 -18.76 -7.88 21.49
CA VAL A 23 -19.68 -8.13 20.37
C VAL A 23 -19.12 -7.72 19.02
N LYS A 24 -18.44 -6.58 18.94
CA LYS A 24 -17.80 -6.13 17.69
C LYS A 24 -16.75 -7.16 17.24
N GLY A 25 -15.99 -7.71 18.18
CA GLY A 25 -15.00 -8.77 17.93
C GLY A 25 -15.65 -10.04 17.37
N THR A 26 -16.76 -10.49 17.96
CA THR A 26 -17.51 -11.65 17.44
C THR A 26 -18.05 -11.41 16.03
N VAL A 27 -18.62 -10.22 15.76
CA VAL A 27 -19.07 -9.84 14.42
C VAL A 27 -17.90 -9.88 13.43
N LEU A 28 -16.76 -9.31 13.80
CA LEU A 28 -15.56 -9.31 12.96
C LEU A 28 -15.08 -10.72 12.65
N GLU A 29 -15.02 -11.59 13.65
CA GLU A 29 -14.60 -12.97 13.48
C GLU A 29 -15.51 -13.72 12.50
N ILE A 30 -16.82 -13.55 12.60
CA ILE A 30 -17.80 -14.15 11.69
C ILE A 30 -17.60 -13.63 10.26
N LEU A 31 -17.48 -12.31 10.08
CA LEU A 31 -17.24 -11.72 8.76
C LEU A 31 -15.92 -12.22 8.16
N ILE A 32 -14.83 -12.24 8.91
CA ILE A 32 -13.53 -12.69 8.41
C ILE A 32 -13.58 -14.19 8.04
N SER A 33 -14.03 -15.04 8.96
CA SER A 33 -13.95 -16.50 8.83
C SER A 33 -14.97 -17.08 7.87
N ARG A 34 -16.20 -16.55 7.84
CA ARG A 34 -17.31 -17.13 7.06
C ARG A 34 -17.61 -16.38 5.77
N LEU A 35 -17.22 -15.11 5.66
CA LEU A 35 -17.50 -14.28 4.48
C LEU A 35 -16.26 -14.09 3.61
N PHE A 36 -15.20 -13.45 4.14
CA PHE A 36 -14.04 -13.07 3.33
C PHE A 36 -13.09 -14.24 3.03
N ARG A 37 -12.63 -14.96 4.07
CA ARG A 37 -11.60 -16.01 3.92
C ARG A 37 -11.95 -17.11 2.91
N PRO A 38 -13.20 -17.62 2.83
CA PRO A 38 -13.54 -18.68 1.88
C PRO A 38 -13.55 -18.21 0.41
N LEU A 39 -13.57 -16.90 0.16
CA LEU A 39 -13.73 -16.31 -1.17
C LEU A 39 -12.46 -15.62 -1.66
N LEU A 40 -11.45 -15.46 -0.80
CA LEU A 40 -10.17 -14.87 -1.15
C LEU A 40 -9.10 -15.97 -1.39
N PRO A 41 -8.23 -15.80 -2.41
CA PRO A 41 -7.10 -16.69 -2.61
C PRO A 41 -6.11 -16.69 -1.44
N SER A 42 -5.28 -17.72 -1.33
CA SER A 42 -4.39 -17.95 -0.18
C SER A 42 -3.29 -16.91 0.00
N ASP A 43 -2.87 -16.28 -1.09
CA ASP A 43 -1.90 -15.18 -1.12
C ASP A 43 -2.49 -13.85 -0.63
N ILE A 44 -3.82 -13.73 -0.54
CA ILE A 44 -4.48 -12.62 0.13
C ILE A 44 -4.66 -12.96 1.62
N GLY A 45 -3.96 -12.19 2.45
CA GLY A 45 -4.09 -12.20 3.88
C GLY A 45 -5.26 -11.34 4.38
N ILE A 46 -5.73 -11.67 5.57
CA ILE A 46 -6.75 -10.91 6.30
C ILE A 46 -6.22 -10.67 7.70
N GLY A 47 -6.14 -9.41 8.11
CA GLY A 47 -5.66 -9.02 9.43
C GLY A 47 -6.48 -7.87 10.02
N THR A 48 -6.11 -7.46 11.22
CA THR A 48 -6.64 -6.29 11.95
C THR A 48 -5.44 -5.49 12.46
N GLY A 49 -5.55 -4.18 12.61
CA GLY A 49 -4.45 -3.38 13.19
C GLY A 49 -4.21 -2.09 12.45
N GLN A 50 -2.96 -1.68 12.28
CA GLN A 50 -2.61 -0.36 11.74
C GLN A 50 -1.82 -0.49 10.43
N LEU A 51 -1.97 0.49 9.55
CA LEU A 51 -1.10 0.67 8.40
C LEU A 51 0.06 1.58 8.79
N ILE A 52 1.24 1.31 8.26
CA ILE A 52 2.42 2.17 8.39
C ILE A 52 2.90 2.60 7.01
N GLU A 53 3.30 3.87 6.88
CA GLU A 53 4.07 4.36 5.74
C GLU A 53 5.53 4.57 6.12
N GLN A 54 6.42 4.34 5.17
CA GLN A 54 7.85 4.32 5.45
C GLN A 54 8.47 5.72 5.62
N THR A 55 7.98 6.72 4.89
CA THR A 55 8.68 8.01 4.73
C THR A 55 8.78 8.80 6.03
N HIS A 56 7.73 8.81 6.85
CA HIS A 56 7.74 9.45 8.17
C HIS A 56 7.46 8.48 9.31
N GLY A 57 7.24 7.20 9.03
CA GLY A 57 6.84 6.21 10.03
C GLY A 57 5.43 6.43 10.57
N THR A 58 4.56 7.12 9.82
CA THR A 58 3.21 7.46 10.26
C THR A 58 2.33 6.21 10.34
N LEU A 59 1.67 6.02 11.47
CA LEU A 59 0.67 4.96 11.67
C LEU A 59 -0.75 5.47 11.41
N SER A 60 -1.60 4.63 10.84
CA SER A 60 -3.04 4.89 10.75
C SER A 60 -3.73 4.68 12.09
N GLY A 61 -5.00 5.07 12.21
CA GLY A 61 -5.89 4.51 13.23
C GLY A 61 -6.05 2.99 13.09
N GLN A 62 -6.65 2.35 14.09
CA GLN A 62 -6.95 0.92 14.06
C GLN A 62 -8.00 0.61 12.98
N ILE A 63 -7.69 -0.36 12.12
CA ILE A 63 -8.52 -0.83 11.02
C ILE A 63 -9.03 -2.22 11.39
N ASP A 64 -10.35 -2.37 11.28
CA ASP A 64 -11.05 -3.59 11.67
C ASP A 64 -10.68 -4.79 10.80
N ILE A 65 -10.65 -4.61 9.47
CA ILE A 65 -10.24 -5.64 8.51
C ILE A 65 -9.31 -5.04 7.47
N ILE A 66 -8.10 -5.59 7.37
CA ILE A 66 -7.10 -5.27 6.36
C ILE A 66 -6.99 -6.48 5.43
N LEU A 67 -7.27 -6.28 4.14
CA LEU A 67 -6.91 -7.25 3.11
C LEU A 67 -5.55 -6.84 2.54
N TYR A 68 -4.58 -7.75 2.58
CA TYR A 68 -3.21 -7.47 2.15
C TYR A 68 -2.68 -8.60 1.27
N ASP A 69 -1.78 -8.27 0.35
CA ASP A 69 -1.08 -9.26 -0.47
C ASP A 69 0.17 -9.74 0.26
N LYS A 70 0.21 -11.02 0.62
CA LYS A 70 1.33 -11.66 1.32
C LYS A 70 2.61 -11.72 0.47
N ARG A 71 2.51 -11.52 -0.84
CA ARG A 71 3.64 -11.60 -1.78
C ARG A 71 4.37 -10.27 -1.91
N ILE A 72 3.75 -9.16 -1.48
CA ILE A 72 4.31 -7.80 -1.63
C ILE A 72 5.25 -7.48 -0.48
N LEU A 73 4.72 -7.37 0.75
CA LEU A 73 5.49 -7.14 1.97
C LEU A 73 4.84 -7.88 3.15
N PRO A 74 5.63 -8.48 4.05
CA PRO A 74 5.10 -9.10 5.24
C PRO A 74 4.68 -8.05 6.29
N PRO A 75 3.59 -8.29 7.04
CA PRO A 75 3.25 -7.50 8.22
C PRO A 75 4.14 -7.83 9.42
N ALA A 76 4.28 -6.86 10.32
CA ALA A 76 4.81 -7.08 11.67
C ALA A 76 3.65 -7.47 12.59
N LEU A 77 3.45 -8.77 12.76
CA LEU A 77 2.33 -9.32 13.54
C LEU A 77 2.68 -9.43 15.05
N TYR A 78 1.73 -9.04 15.89
CA TYR A 78 1.77 -9.24 17.34
C TYR A 78 1.12 -10.55 17.77
N ASP A 79 0.09 -10.98 17.02
CA ASP A 79 -0.60 -12.27 17.15
C ASP A 79 -0.91 -12.84 15.75
N GLU A 80 -1.71 -13.89 15.66
CA GLU A 80 -2.08 -14.55 14.39
C GLU A 80 -2.57 -13.59 13.28
N ARG A 81 -3.23 -12.48 13.63
CA ARG A 81 -3.89 -11.58 12.66
C ARG A 81 -3.74 -10.10 12.97
N THR A 82 -3.37 -9.74 14.18
CA THR A 82 -3.21 -8.36 14.63
C THR A 82 -1.79 -7.91 14.42
N GLY A 83 -1.59 -6.75 13.79
CA GLY A 83 -0.24 -6.22 13.57
C GLY A 83 -0.18 -4.86 12.93
N ILE A 84 1.04 -4.50 12.53
CA ILE A 84 1.33 -3.34 11.69
C ILE A 84 1.62 -3.83 10.28
N PHE A 85 0.92 -3.24 9.30
CA PHE A 85 0.99 -3.63 7.90
C PHE A 85 1.62 -2.50 7.08
N PRO A 86 2.69 -2.75 6.31
CA PRO A 86 3.18 -1.80 5.32
C PRO A 86 2.07 -1.39 4.36
N ILE A 87 1.88 -0.09 4.14
CA ILE A 87 0.81 0.45 3.29
C ILE A 87 0.85 -0.11 1.86
N GLU A 88 2.03 -0.50 1.36
CA GLU A 88 2.17 -1.09 0.03
C GLU A 88 1.55 -2.49 -0.05
N SER A 89 1.56 -3.27 1.03
CA SER A 89 0.90 -4.58 1.06
C SER A 89 -0.62 -4.48 1.17
N ALA A 90 -1.14 -3.38 1.72
CA ALA A 90 -2.55 -3.21 2.02
C ALA A 90 -3.36 -2.90 0.74
N LEU A 91 -4.32 -3.77 0.42
CA LEU A 91 -5.22 -3.63 -0.73
C LEU A 91 -6.53 -2.97 -0.33
N TYR A 92 -7.13 -3.43 0.77
CA TYR A 92 -8.37 -2.89 1.33
C TYR A 92 -8.24 -2.63 2.82
N ALA A 93 -8.80 -1.50 3.24
CA ALA A 93 -9.05 -1.15 4.64
C ALA A 93 -10.57 -1.09 4.83
N ILE A 94 -11.14 -2.01 5.60
CA ILE A 94 -12.59 -2.12 5.77
C ILE A 94 -12.94 -1.83 7.23
N GLU A 95 -13.71 -0.76 7.42
CA GLU A 95 -14.29 -0.38 8.71
C GLU A 95 -15.61 -1.15 8.93
N VAL A 96 -15.80 -1.70 10.12
CA VAL A 96 -17.01 -2.47 10.46
C VAL A 96 -17.84 -1.73 11.51
N LYS A 97 -19.12 -1.51 11.19
CA LYS A 97 -20.09 -0.88 12.11
C LYS A 97 -21.27 -1.82 12.38
N THR A 98 -21.72 -1.91 13.63
CA THR A 98 -22.98 -2.61 13.96
C THR A 98 -24.20 -1.81 13.49
N CYS A 99 -24.17 -0.49 13.68
CA CYS A 99 -25.12 0.45 13.11
C CYS A 99 -24.37 1.63 12.51
N LEU A 100 -24.61 1.92 11.23
CA LEU A 100 -24.01 3.06 10.53
C LEU A 100 -24.85 4.31 10.75
N ASP A 101 -24.25 5.29 11.43
CA ASP A 101 -24.80 6.63 11.63
C ASP A 101 -23.89 7.71 11.03
N VAL A 102 -24.30 8.97 11.13
CA VAL A 102 -23.55 10.11 10.58
C VAL A 102 -22.15 10.21 11.20
N LYS A 103 -22.04 10.02 12.52
CA LYS A 103 -20.75 10.07 13.24
C LYS A 103 -19.82 8.96 12.78
N GLY A 104 -20.35 7.75 12.59
CA GLY A 104 -19.61 6.60 12.09
C GLY A 104 -19.05 6.83 10.69
N ILE A 105 -19.80 7.48 9.80
CA ILE A 105 -19.31 7.84 8.46
C ILE A 105 -18.27 8.96 8.50
N GLN A 106 -18.47 9.98 9.34
CA GLN A 106 -17.49 11.06 9.52
C GLN A 106 -16.15 10.50 10.01
N GLN A 107 -16.17 9.63 11.02
CA GLN A 107 -14.95 8.98 11.52
C GLN A 107 -14.28 8.13 10.43
N ALA A 108 -15.05 7.36 9.68
CA ALA A 108 -14.52 6.54 8.58
C ALA A 108 -13.94 7.41 7.45
N HIS A 109 -14.52 8.59 7.19
CA HIS A 109 -13.99 9.55 6.23
C HIS A 109 -12.65 10.11 6.68
N GLU A 110 -12.52 10.52 7.94
CA GLU A 110 -11.26 11.01 8.51
C GLU A 110 -10.15 9.95 8.44
N ASN A 111 -10.46 8.70 8.79
CA ASN A 111 -9.54 7.58 8.70
C ASN A 111 -9.11 7.33 7.24
N ALA A 112 -10.06 7.34 6.30
CA ALA A 112 -9.79 7.18 4.88
C ALA A 112 -8.93 8.33 4.31
N LEU A 113 -9.21 9.58 4.73
CA LEU A 113 -8.44 10.76 4.38
C LEU A 113 -7.00 10.64 4.88
N GLN A 114 -6.79 10.21 6.13
CA GLN A 114 -5.46 9.99 6.71
C GLN A 114 -4.65 8.99 5.85
N ILE A 115 -5.21 7.84 5.53
CA ILE A 115 -4.55 6.81 4.71
C ILE A 115 -4.31 7.31 3.28
N SER A 116 -5.19 8.16 2.74
CA SER A 116 -5.00 8.77 1.42
C SER A 116 -3.81 9.73 1.33
N LYS A 117 -3.22 10.14 2.48
CA LYS A 117 -2.03 10.98 2.55
C LYS A 117 -0.73 10.19 2.71
N PHE A 118 -0.79 8.87 2.91
CA PHE A 118 0.40 8.04 3.11
C PHE A 118 1.29 8.02 1.87
N ASN A 119 2.61 7.99 2.07
CA ASN A 119 3.53 7.77 0.95
C ASN A 119 3.63 6.28 0.66
N LEU A 120 3.68 5.95 -0.62
CA LEU A 120 3.80 4.57 -1.09
C LEU A 120 5.17 4.44 -1.74
N LEU A 121 5.95 3.46 -1.28
CA LEU A 121 7.21 3.11 -1.91
C LEU A 121 6.96 2.59 -3.33
N PRO A 122 7.86 2.90 -4.28
CA PRO A 122 7.82 2.32 -5.61
C PRO A 122 8.21 0.84 -5.54
N GLY A 123 7.57 0.04 -6.38
CA GLY A 123 7.88 -1.38 -6.53
C GLY A 123 8.71 -1.72 -7.75
N LEU A 124 8.94 -0.77 -8.66
CA LEU A 124 9.86 -0.91 -9.78
C LEU A 124 11.17 -0.18 -9.48
N HIS A 125 12.27 -0.76 -9.97
CA HIS A 125 13.62 -0.25 -9.78
C HIS A 125 14.40 -0.38 -11.08
N ASN A 126 15.26 0.59 -11.36
CA ASN A 126 16.19 0.53 -12.48
C ASN A 126 17.30 -0.52 -12.21
N ASN A 127 18.11 -0.82 -13.23
CA ASN A 127 19.21 -1.79 -13.13
C ASN A 127 20.27 -1.42 -12.07
N ASP A 128 20.46 -0.12 -11.80
CA ASP A 128 21.34 0.39 -10.76
C ASP A 128 20.71 0.31 -9.34
N GLY A 129 19.49 -0.23 -9.25
CA GLY A 129 18.74 -0.38 -8.02
C GLY A 129 18.01 0.89 -7.56
N THR A 130 18.08 1.99 -8.30
CA THR A 130 17.35 3.22 -7.98
C THR A 130 15.84 3.07 -8.21
N PRO A 131 14.99 3.75 -7.44
CA PRO A 131 13.55 3.75 -7.63
C PRO A 131 13.11 4.20 -9.04
N GLN A 132 12.23 3.43 -9.68
CA GLN A 132 11.59 3.81 -10.93
C GLN A 132 10.18 4.35 -10.63
N HIS A 133 9.84 5.51 -11.17
CA HIS A 133 8.49 6.06 -11.04
C HIS A 133 7.49 5.25 -11.88
N HIS A 134 6.41 4.80 -11.26
CA HIS A 134 5.29 4.14 -11.92
C HIS A 134 3.98 4.48 -11.21
N ARG A 135 2.86 4.21 -11.87
CA ARG A 135 1.54 4.37 -11.25
C ARG A 135 1.35 3.29 -10.20
N VAL A 136 0.93 3.70 -9.00
CA VAL A 136 0.60 2.81 -7.89
C VAL A 136 -0.82 3.12 -7.41
N GLU A 137 -1.73 2.14 -7.44
CA GLU A 137 -3.13 2.34 -7.03
C GLU A 137 -3.25 2.34 -5.51
N ARG A 138 -3.91 3.32 -4.89
CA ARG A 138 -3.97 3.40 -3.41
C ARG A 138 -4.84 2.30 -2.80
N THR A 139 -4.57 1.96 -1.54
CA THR A 139 -5.43 1.09 -0.71
C THR A 139 -6.86 1.63 -0.71
N ARG A 140 -7.84 0.76 -0.94
CA ARG A 140 -9.26 1.16 -0.98
C ARG A 140 -9.87 1.09 0.41
N TYR A 141 -10.43 2.22 0.87
CA TYR A 141 -11.16 2.27 2.12
C TYR A 141 -12.64 1.94 1.89
N ALA A 142 -13.21 1.06 2.69
CA ALA A 142 -14.61 0.65 2.60
C ALA A 142 -15.28 0.60 3.98
N ILE A 143 -16.60 0.72 3.98
CA ILE A 143 -17.43 0.51 5.17
C ILE A 143 -18.28 -0.74 4.94
N PHE A 144 -18.32 -1.62 5.93
CA PHE A 144 -19.32 -2.67 6.06
C PHE A 144 -20.13 -2.45 7.34
N ALA A 145 -21.46 -2.41 7.23
CA ALA A 145 -22.34 -2.22 8.37
C ALA A 145 -23.43 -3.29 8.45
N LEU A 146 -23.77 -3.75 9.66
CA LEU A 146 -24.88 -4.71 9.86
C LEU A 146 -26.27 -4.05 9.73
N SER A 147 -26.35 -2.76 10.04
CA SER A 147 -27.56 -1.95 9.96
C SER A 147 -27.21 -0.48 9.74
N SER A 148 -28.21 0.34 9.44
CA SER A 148 -28.06 1.79 9.35
C SER A 148 -29.25 2.47 10.02
N ASN A 149 -29.01 3.60 10.69
CA ASN A 149 -30.07 4.44 11.25
C ASN A 149 -30.71 5.38 10.20
N LEU A 150 -30.26 5.32 8.94
CA LEU A 150 -30.80 6.13 7.87
C LEU A 150 -32.20 5.65 7.49
N ASN A 151 -33.19 6.49 7.81
CA ASN A 151 -34.60 6.22 7.58
C ASN A 151 -35.14 7.04 6.40
N GLY A 152 -36.01 6.41 5.58
CA GLY A 152 -36.71 7.07 4.49
C GLY A 152 -36.49 6.40 3.14
N LYS A 153 -37.58 6.16 2.38
CA LYS A 153 -37.60 5.38 1.13
C LYS A 153 -36.73 5.93 -0.01
N ARG A 154 -36.28 7.18 0.06
CA ARG A 154 -35.48 7.85 -0.98
C ARG A 154 -34.08 8.26 -0.50
N GLN A 155 -33.66 7.80 0.69
CA GLN A 155 -32.33 8.10 1.23
C GLN A 155 -31.46 6.86 1.15
N ASN A 156 -30.22 7.04 0.72
CA ASN A 156 -29.20 5.98 0.66
C ASN A 156 -27.90 6.48 1.31
N GLU A 157 -27.04 5.53 1.69
CA GLU A 157 -25.75 5.84 2.31
C GLU A 157 -24.80 6.65 1.42
N ALA A 158 -24.84 6.45 0.10
CA ALA A 158 -24.00 7.22 -0.82
C ALA A 158 -24.35 8.71 -0.81
N ASP A 159 -25.63 9.07 -0.82
CA ASP A 159 -26.11 10.44 -0.72
C ASP A 159 -25.85 11.04 0.67
N ARG A 160 -25.94 10.22 1.73
CA ARG A 160 -25.54 10.65 3.08
C ARG A 160 -24.05 10.98 3.13
N TYR A 161 -23.20 10.12 2.60
CA TYR A 161 -21.75 10.35 2.57
C TYR A 161 -21.38 11.52 1.64
N LYS A 162 -22.04 11.67 0.50
CA LYS A 162 -21.88 12.79 -0.43
C LYS A 162 -22.05 14.14 0.26
N ARG A 163 -23.10 14.30 1.06
CA ARG A 163 -23.32 15.53 1.84
C ARG A 163 -22.19 15.82 2.82
N ILE A 164 -21.56 14.79 3.39
CA ILE A 164 -20.45 14.93 4.33
C ILE A 164 -19.20 15.46 3.62
N TYR A 165 -18.68 14.74 2.62
CA TYR A 165 -17.43 15.18 1.97
C TYR A 165 -17.61 16.48 1.19
N GLN A 166 -18.79 16.72 0.58
CA GLN A 166 -19.06 18.01 -0.07
C GLN A 166 -19.14 19.16 0.93
N GLY A 167 -19.72 18.92 2.12
CA GLY A 167 -19.76 19.92 3.19
C GLY A 167 -18.38 20.31 3.73
N LEU A 168 -17.40 19.40 3.60
CA LEU A 168 -15.99 19.63 3.93
C LEU A 168 -15.18 20.25 2.79
N GLY A 169 -15.75 20.40 1.59
CA GLY A 169 -15.01 20.82 0.39
C GLY A 169 -14.03 19.76 -0.13
N GLU A 170 -14.26 18.50 0.21
CA GLU A 170 -13.40 17.37 -0.12
C GLU A 170 -14.01 16.47 -1.22
N PHE A 171 -13.26 15.44 -1.61
CA PHE A 171 -13.69 14.38 -2.51
C PHE A 171 -13.90 13.07 -1.74
N PRO A 172 -14.60 12.06 -2.29
CA PRO A 172 -14.80 10.81 -1.58
C PRO A 172 -13.48 10.05 -1.37
N HIS A 173 -13.14 9.79 -0.11
CA HIS A 173 -12.01 8.94 0.30
C HIS A 173 -12.45 7.50 0.57
N ILE A 174 -13.70 7.28 0.98
CA ILE A 174 -14.34 5.97 1.07
C ILE A 174 -14.80 5.56 -0.32
N ARG A 175 -14.42 4.35 -0.76
CA ARG A 175 -14.69 3.83 -2.11
C ARG A 175 -15.85 2.86 -2.19
N ALA A 176 -16.30 2.33 -1.06
CA ALA A 176 -17.42 1.41 -0.99
C ALA A 176 -18.13 1.51 0.37
N ILE A 177 -19.46 1.41 0.35
CA ILE A 177 -20.31 1.33 1.54
C ILE A 177 -21.28 0.19 1.34
N CYS A 178 -21.26 -0.78 2.24
CA CYS A 178 -22.20 -1.90 2.28
C CYS A 178 -22.98 -1.86 3.59
N VAL A 179 -24.31 -1.91 3.52
CA VAL A 179 -25.20 -2.09 4.67
C VAL A 179 -25.99 -3.37 4.47
N ALA A 180 -25.70 -4.37 5.31
CA ALA A 180 -26.19 -5.73 5.20
C ALA A 180 -27.72 -5.82 5.10
N GLY A 181 -28.19 -6.34 3.97
CA GLY A 181 -29.62 -6.51 3.68
C GLY A 181 -30.33 -5.20 3.33
N LYS A 182 -29.59 -4.13 3.03
CA LYS A 182 -30.14 -2.83 2.64
C LYS A 182 -29.58 -2.36 1.31
N GLU A 183 -28.27 -2.18 1.21
CA GLU A 183 -27.65 -1.57 0.03
C GLU A 183 -26.14 -1.79 -0.05
N TYR A 184 -25.63 -1.79 -1.28
CA TYR A 184 -24.21 -1.69 -1.56
C TYR A 184 -23.99 -0.58 -2.60
N TRP A 185 -23.09 0.33 -2.27
CA TRP A 185 -22.67 1.44 -3.10
C TRP A 185 -21.15 1.44 -3.27
N TYR A 186 -20.67 1.72 -4.47
CA TYR A 186 -19.25 1.95 -4.73
C TYR A 186 -19.04 3.17 -5.63
N ASP A 187 -17.93 3.85 -5.44
CA ASP A 187 -17.52 4.98 -6.28
C ASP A 187 -16.65 4.47 -7.44
N ASN A 188 -17.05 4.78 -8.68
CA ASN A 188 -16.27 4.45 -9.87
C ASN A 188 -15.37 5.61 -10.35
N SER A 189 -15.08 6.58 -9.46
CA SER A 189 -14.40 7.85 -9.75
C SER A 189 -15.20 8.85 -10.60
N ARG A 190 -16.43 8.54 -10.99
CA ARG A 190 -17.36 9.50 -11.64
C ARG A 190 -18.64 9.68 -10.84
N GLN A 191 -19.20 8.58 -10.33
CA GLN A 191 -20.42 8.57 -9.55
C GLN A 191 -20.47 7.34 -8.65
N TRP A 192 -21.34 7.44 -7.64
CA TRP A 192 -21.73 6.29 -6.83
C TRP A 192 -22.66 5.38 -7.64
N ILE A 193 -22.35 4.10 -7.66
CA ILE A 193 -23.12 3.07 -8.35
C ILE A 193 -23.62 2.06 -7.32
N SER A 194 -24.88 1.64 -7.48
CA SER A 194 -25.46 0.52 -6.77
C SER A 194 -26.01 -0.49 -7.77
N ILE A 195 -26.14 -1.73 -7.31
CA ILE A 195 -26.82 -2.80 -8.03
C ILE A 195 -28.13 -3.05 -7.29
N GLN A 196 -29.23 -3.07 -8.04
CA GLN A 196 -30.53 -3.40 -7.46
C GLN A 196 -30.50 -4.81 -6.90
N SER A 197 -30.77 -4.94 -5.60
CA SER A 197 -30.84 -6.25 -4.94
C SER A 197 -32.21 -6.87 -5.20
N GLU A 198 -32.23 -8.02 -5.87
CA GLU A 198 -33.46 -8.77 -6.13
C GLU A 198 -33.75 -9.80 -5.03
N ASN A 199 -32.71 -10.29 -4.37
CA ASN A 199 -32.78 -11.28 -3.31
C ASN A 199 -32.11 -10.77 -2.03
N ASP A 200 -32.49 -11.37 -0.90
CA ASP A 200 -31.83 -11.15 0.38
C ASP A 200 -30.30 -11.30 0.27
N PHE A 201 -29.58 -10.29 0.76
CA PHE A 201 -28.12 -10.24 0.86
C PHE A 201 -27.36 -10.17 -0.47
N ASP A 202 -28.03 -9.84 -1.59
CA ASP A 202 -27.36 -9.54 -2.85
C ASP A 202 -26.43 -8.31 -2.72
N ASP A 203 -26.72 -7.38 -1.81
CA ASP A 203 -25.83 -6.26 -1.46
C ASP A 203 -24.46 -6.74 -0.96
N ILE A 204 -24.44 -7.76 -0.10
CA ILE A 204 -23.21 -8.31 0.48
C ILE A 204 -22.43 -9.11 -0.57
N LEU A 205 -23.14 -9.89 -1.39
CA LEU A 205 -22.52 -10.60 -2.51
C LEU A 205 -21.92 -9.61 -3.51
N SER A 206 -22.61 -8.50 -3.78
CA SER A 206 -22.11 -7.44 -4.65
C SER A 206 -20.91 -6.73 -4.05
N PHE A 207 -20.90 -6.48 -2.73
CA PHE A 207 -19.74 -5.92 -2.03
C PHE A 207 -18.51 -6.83 -2.12
N ILE A 208 -18.67 -8.11 -1.81
CA ILE A 208 -17.59 -9.10 -1.97
C ILE A 208 -17.13 -9.16 -3.43
N GLY A 209 -18.07 -9.20 -4.38
CA GLY A 209 -17.78 -9.19 -5.80
C GLY A 209 -16.96 -7.95 -6.19
N GLY A 210 -17.32 -6.77 -5.69
CA GLY A 210 -16.56 -5.53 -5.89
C GLY A 210 -15.13 -5.62 -5.35
N VAL A 211 -14.94 -6.18 -4.15
CA VAL A 211 -13.61 -6.42 -3.58
C VAL A 211 -12.81 -7.41 -4.43
N ILE A 212 -13.38 -8.56 -4.75
CA ILE A 212 -12.72 -9.64 -5.51
C ILE A 212 -12.37 -9.18 -6.93
N ASN A 213 -13.24 -8.43 -7.58
CA ASN A 213 -13.01 -7.97 -8.96
C ASN A 213 -11.95 -6.88 -9.07
N THR A 214 -11.48 -6.31 -7.96
CA THR A 214 -10.63 -5.12 -8.00
C THR A 214 -9.39 -5.17 -7.11
N TYR A 215 -9.27 -6.12 -6.19
CA TYR A 215 -8.04 -6.24 -5.39
C TYR A 215 -6.82 -6.55 -6.27
N GLN A 216 -7.00 -7.29 -7.36
CA GLN A 216 -5.90 -7.70 -8.25
C GLN A 216 -5.25 -6.51 -8.93
N SER A 217 -6.02 -5.56 -9.46
CA SER A 217 -5.45 -4.36 -10.10
C SER A 217 -4.64 -3.51 -9.12
N ILE A 218 -5.08 -3.47 -7.85
CA ILE A 218 -4.33 -2.78 -6.78
C ILE A 218 -3.01 -3.52 -6.54
N ALA A 219 -3.06 -4.84 -6.34
CA ALA A 219 -1.88 -5.66 -6.06
C ALA A 219 -0.86 -5.61 -7.21
N GLU A 220 -1.30 -5.75 -8.45
CA GLU A 220 -0.43 -5.69 -9.63
C GLU A 220 0.28 -4.34 -9.76
N SER A 221 -0.41 -3.24 -9.42
CA SER A 221 0.19 -1.90 -9.45
C SER A 221 1.32 -1.70 -8.43
N ARG A 222 1.43 -2.57 -7.42
CA ARG A 222 2.43 -2.45 -6.34
C ARG A 222 3.78 -3.03 -6.72
N HIS A 223 3.85 -4.00 -7.62
CA HIS A 223 5.09 -4.74 -7.93
C HIS A 223 5.83 -5.23 -6.66
N PHE A 224 7.12 -4.92 -6.53
CA PHE A 224 8.00 -5.46 -5.48
C PHE A 224 8.70 -4.33 -4.70
N PRO A 225 7.97 -3.59 -3.84
CA PRO A 225 8.57 -2.63 -2.93
C PRO A 225 9.52 -3.36 -1.98
N ARG A 226 10.63 -2.72 -1.60
CA ARG A 226 11.67 -3.38 -0.81
C ARG A 226 11.41 -3.27 0.68
N LEU A 227 11.31 -4.40 1.37
CA LEU A 227 11.17 -4.47 2.83
C LEU A 227 12.31 -3.75 3.57
N GLY A 228 13.51 -3.70 2.98
CA GLY A 228 14.67 -3.03 3.55
C GLY A 228 14.40 -1.57 3.92
N TYR A 229 13.51 -0.86 3.22
CA TYR A 229 13.15 0.52 3.57
C TYR A 229 12.47 0.66 4.95
N TYR A 230 11.83 -0.40 5.44
CA TYR A 230 11.17 -0.40 6.76
C TYR A 230 12.08 -0.87 7.90
N ILE A 231 13.18 -1.56 7.60
CA ILE A 231 14.01 -2.25 8.60
C ILE A 231 15.38 -1.59 8.73
N ILE A 232 15.97 -1.15 7.61
CA ILE A 232 17.32 -0.61 7.59
C ILE A 232 17.23 0.85 8.08
N PRO A 233 17.92 1.20 9.18
CA PRO A 233 17.93 2.57 9.67
C PRO A 233 18.61 3.51 8.65
N PRO A 234 18.17 4.77 8.54
CA PRO A 234 18.78 5.74 7.65
C PRO A 234 20.21 6.03 8.12
N THR A 235 21.17 5.34 7.52
CA THR A 235 22.59 5.39 7.85
C THR A 235 23.38 5.52 6.57
N GLN A 236 24.53 6.19 6.65
CA GLN A 236 25.41 6.31 5.51
C GLN A 236 26.06 4.94 5.27
N ALA A 237 25.93 4.43 4.04
CA ALA A 237 26.63 3.21 3.65
C ALA A 237 28.14 3.44 3.75
N LEU A 238 28.81 2.66 4.60
CA LEU A 238 30.27 2.63 4.64
C LEU A 238 30.76 1.76 3.50
N ARG A 239 31.77 2.24 2.77
CA ARG A 239 32.43 1.44 1.73
C ARG A 239 33.53 0.62 2.38
N GLY A 240 33.45 -0.69 2.18
CA GLY A 240 34.52 -1.62 2.52
C GLY A 240 35.56 -1.72 1.39
N PRO A 241 36.57 -2.59 1.55
CA PRO A 241 37.51 -2.90 0.47
C PRO A 241 36.79 -3.52 -0.73
N LEU A 242 37.34 -3.34 -1.92
CA LEU A 242 36.84 -4.00 -3.13
C LEU A 242 36.90 -5.52 -2.95
N SER A 243 35.77 -6.20 -3.18
CA SER A 243 35.71 -7.68 -3.06
C SER A 243 36.47 -8.39 -4.20
N GLY A 244 36.81 -7.68 -5.26
CA GLY A 244 37.57 -8.12 -6.42
C GLY A 244 37.81 -6.95 -7.39
N GLY A 245 38.43 -7.23 -8.54
CA GLY A 245 38.64 -6.22 -9.56
C GLY A 245 37.32 -5.65 -10.09
N SER A 246 37.16 -4.32 -10.08
CA SER A 246 35.97 -3.62 -10.57
C SER A 246 36.25 -2.93 -11.91
N SER A 247 35.35 -3.01 -12.89
CA SER A 247 35.47 -2.19 -14.11
C SER A 247 35.04 -0.73 -13.88
N SER A 248 34.45 -0.41 -12.74
CA SER A 248 33.82 0.88 -12.48
C SER A 248 34.52 1.62 -11.34
N ILE A 249 34.57 2.95 -11.46
CA ILE A 249 35.10 3.91 -10.48
C ILE A 249 33.99 4.79 -9.92
N SER A 250 34.26 5.40 -8.78
CA SER A 250 33.41 6.44 -8.20
C SER A 250 33.63 7.80 -8.87
N ALA A 251 32.54 8.44 -9.32
CA ALA A 251 32.57 9.77 -9.93
C ALA A 251 31.46 10.70 -9.44
N ILE A 252 31.61 12.00 -9.70
CA ILE A 252 30.63 13.05 -9.37
C ILE A 252 30.25 13.78 -10.65
N CYS A 253 28.96 14.06 -10.82
CA CYS A 253 28.51 15.00 -11.81
C CYS A 253 28.79 16.45 -11.37
N GLU A 254 29.54 17.20 -12.17
CA GLU A 254 29.90 18.60 -11.88
C GLU A 254 28.68 19.55 -11.92
N GLY A 255 27.62 19.18 -12.64
CA GLY A 255 26.41 19.99 -12.76
C GLY A 255 25.41 19.82 -11.60
N CYS A 256 25.15 18.58 -11.17
CA CYS A 256 24.14 18.30 -10.13
C CYS A 256 24.72 17.77 -8.81
N GLY A 257 26.03 17.57 -8.72
CA GLY A 257 26.70 17.02 -7.53
C GLY A 257 26.39 15.55 -7.24
N GLY A 258 25.66 14.85 -8.12
CA GLY A 258 25.30 13.45 -7.91
C GLY A 258 26.52 12.53 -7.98
N GLU A 259 26.65 11.64 -7.00
CA GLU A 259 27.63 10.55 -7.01
C GLU A 259 27.15 9.40 -7.92
N LEU A 260 28.05 8.86 -8.74
CA LEU A 260 27.78 7.88 -9.78
C LEU A 260 28.87 6.81 -9.78
N LEU A 261 28.52 5.58 -10.15
CA LEU A 261 29.49 4.55 -10.54
C LEU A 261 29.58 4.54 -12.07
N VAL A 262 30.79 4.71 -12.59
CA VAL A 262 31.04 4.85 -14.02
C VAL A 262 32.16 3.94 -14.47
N THR A 263 32.07 3.41 -15.68
CA THR A 263 33.11 2.58 -16.29
C THR A 263 33.96 3.46 -17.20
N PRO A 264 35.19 3.85 -16.79
CA PRO A 264 36.04 4.67 -17.63
C PRO A 264 36.54 3.87 -18.84
N ASN A 265 36.71 4.54 -19.97
CA ASN A 265 37.25 3.92 -21.18
C ASN A 265 38.77 3.80 -21.07
N LEU A 266 39.24 2.76 -20.37
CA LEU A 266 40.65 2.45 -20.17
C LEU A 266 41.02 1.15 -20.89
N PRO A 267 42.24 1.05 -21.47
CA PRO A 267 42.67 -0.19 -22.10
C PRO A 267 42.91 -1.30 -21.05
N ALA A 268 42.71 -2.56 -21.45
CA ALA A 268 42.93 -3.73 -20.59
C ALA A 268 44.42 -3.99 -20.35
N LYS A 269 45.04 -3.16 -19.52
CA LYS A 269 46.45 -3.22 -19.10
C LYS A 269 46.58 -2.76 -17.65
N ASP A 270 47.75 -2.95 -17.08
CA ASP A 270 48.09 -2.43 -15.75
C ASP A 270 48.38 -0.94 -15.85
N ILE A 271 47.63 -0.13 -15.09
CA ILE A 271 47.69 1.33 -15.14
C ILE A 271 47.56 1.89 -13.73
N THR A 272 48.40 2.86 -13.40
CA THR A 272 48.30 3.65 -12.17
C THR A 272 48.02 5.10 -12.52
N ILE A 273 46.98 5.70 -11.92
CA ILE A 273 46.59 7.09 -12.15
C ILE A 273 46.55 7.81 -10.80
N ASN A 274 47.31 8.90 -10.68
CA ASN A 274 47.21 9.85 -9.57
C ASN A 274 46.54 11.12 -10.10
N GLY A 275 45.22 11.25 -9.93
CA GLY A 275 44.51 12.36 -10.54
C GLY A 275 43.01 12.20 -10.58
N ARG A 276 42.39 12.90 -11.53
CA ARG A 276 40.97 12.76 -11.84
C ARG A 276 40.80 12.02 -13.16
N ILE A 277 39.79 11.16 -13.23
CA ILE A 277 39.38 10.47 -14.45
C ILE A 277 38.08 11.12 -14.92
N SER A 278 38.09 11.68 -16.12
CA SER A 278 36.88 12.19 -16.80
C SER A 278 36.24 11.05 -17.59
N VAL A 279 34.91 11.01 -17.63
CA VAL A 279 34.15 9.98 -18.35
C VAL A 279 33.35 10.61 -19.48
N ASP A 280 33.42 10.00 -20.67
CA ASP A 280 32.78 10.53 -21.88
C ASP A 280 31.25 10.49 -21.82
N THR A 281 30.68 9.65 -20.95
CA THR A 281 29.23 9.50 -20.81
C THR A 281 28.68 10.62 -19.92
N PRO A 282 27.72 11.44 -20.42
CA PRO A 282 27.15 12.53 -19.63
C PRO A 282 26.29 12.01 -18.48
N CYS A 283 26.11 12.83 -17.46
CA CYS A 283 25.30 12.50 -16.30
C CYS A 283 23.86 12.16 -16.70
N PRO A 284 23.32 10.99 -16.34
CA PRO A 284 21.98 10.58 -16.74
C PRO A 284 20.87 11.46 -16.15
N LYS A 285 21.17 12.18 -15.05
CA LYS A 285 20.21 13.04 -14.36
C LYS A 285 20.10 14.44 -14.97
N CYS A 286 21.20 15.04 -15.42
CA CYS A 286 21.21 16.45 -15.84
C CYS A 286 22.03 16.73 -17.12
N GLY A 287 22.63 15.72 -17.74
CA GLY A 287 23.48 15.87 -18.93
C GLY A 287 24.85 16.51 -18.68
N GLY A 288 25.21 16.82 -17.43
CA GLY A 288 26.49 17.45 -17.09
C GLY A 288 27.69 16.50 -17.16
N HIS A 289 28.90 17.07 -17.14
CA HIS A 289 30.15 16.31 -17.12
C HIS A 289 30.32 15.50 -15.83
N VAL A 290 30.94 14.33 -15.96
CA VAL A 290 31.15 13.38 -14.87
C VAL A 290 32.64 13.12 -14.71
N THR A 291 33.15 13.42 -13.51
CA THR A 291 34.58 13.38 -13.19
C THR A 291 34.78 12.69 -11.84
N SER A 292 35.83 11.89 -11.69
CA SER A 292 36.20 11.30 -10.40
C SER A 292 36.73 12.35 -9.40
N LYS A 293 36.72 12.02 -8.11
CA LYS A 293 37.54 12.78 -7.14
C LYS A 293 39.02 12.61 -7.49
N TYR A 294 39.85 13.54 -7.03
CA TYR A 294 41.31 13.43 -7.16
C TYR A 294 41.80 12.38 -6.16
N GLN A 295 42.33 11.26 -6.65
CA GLN A 295 42.76 10.14 -5.82
C GLN A 295 43.73 9.22 -6.57
N HIS A 296 44.27 8.21 -5.87
CA HIS A 296 45.12 7.18 -6.44
C HIS A 296 44.27 6.01 -6.94
N PHE A 297 44.41 5.67 -8.23
CA PHE A 297 43.77 4.53 -8.86
C PHE A 297 44.80 3.51 -9.32
N GLU A 298 44.60 2.24 -8.97
CA GLU A 298 45.39 1.12 -9.47
C GLU A 298 44.49 0.17 -10.26
N PHE A 299 44.74 0.03 -11.56
CA PHE A 299 44.06 -0.93 -12.44
C PHE A 299 45.01 -2.07 -12.79
N LYS A 300 44.53 -3.32 -12.73
CA LYS A 300 45.21 -4.50 -13.26
C LYS A 300 44.37 -5.14 -14.34
N ASN A 301 44.94 -5.31 -15.53
CA ASN A 301 44.24 -5.80 -16.71
C ASN A 301 42.88 -5.09 -16.96
N GLY A 302 42.83 -3.76 -16.78
CA GLY A 302 41.61 -2.96 -16.94
C GLY A 302 40.60 -3.01 -15.77
N LEU A 303 40.90 -3.74 -14.69
CA LEU A 303 40.05 -3.80 -13.49
C LEU A 303 40.69 -3.04 -12.33
N LEU A 304 39.94 -2.11 -11.75
CA LEU A 304 40.27 -1.35 -10.55
C LEU A 304 40.50 -2.31 -9.37
N GLN A 305 41.69 -2.24 -8.80
CA GLN A 305 42.12 -2.98 -7.62
C GLN A 305 42.12 -2.11 -6.36
N ASN A 306 42.31 -0.80 -6.52
CA ASN A 306 42.39 0.15 -5.42
C ASN A 306 41.96 1.55 -5.85
N GLU A 307 41.14 2.22 -5.02
CA GLU A 307 40.78 3.64 -5.14
C GLU A 307 40.86 4.34 -3.78
N ASN A 308 41.97 5.04 -3.49
CA ASN A 308 42.22 5.72 -2.21
C ASN A 308 42.76 7.15 -2.37
#